data_AF-D8Q0N4-F1
#
_entry.id   AF-D8Q0N4-F1
#
_cell.length_a   1.000
_cell.length_b   1.000
_cell.length_c   1.000
_cell.angle_alpha   90.00
_cell.angle_beta   90.00
_cell.angle_gamma   90.00
#
_symmetry.space_group_name_H-M   'P 1'
#
loop_
_entity.id
_entity.type
_entity.pdbx_description
1 polymer ?
#
loop_
_entity_poly.entity_id
_entity_poly.type
_entity_poly.pdbx_seq_one_letter_code
_entity_poly.pdbx_strand_id
1 'polypeptide(L)'
;MSLDKNLFTLLFRQRDDDPASVDLVDPAGTVHYQKRLAAGPVYRAEVTDPLTQSLLASATAPAALNKAKTLELYNPNSVVELKHTGLLTFKWTFKWGEHEFEWKREACYLIRKPDPAVMVAITKEPTGKIQTTSVQILDYNLNRFDIDDRKGLELVILTALLTFQDYNIAAKAPKGSTSATATPSRTNSADALLAPPPVTNVAIATPLPPAPSTPAHFVDVPPPSAINRVAEAERERALFSVVRVGDDMNVKSYSQFCCNLLKDDTLMYITVKSSIAKHVDKTMKVAEKVNKDYRKVVKKDSADLHQYVSWDFPAAEDDKKGKKKKSKKGTPPTGVIVHLSKKAMPELEPKLSTP
;
A
#
# COMPACT_ATOMS: atom_id res chain seq x y z
N MET A 1 -1.09 5.78 -11.59
CA MET A 1 -0.68 7.02 -12.29
C MET A 1 0.64 6.81 -13.03
N SER A 2 0.89 7.46 -14.17
CA SER A 2 2.21 7.46 -14.82
C SER A 2 3.18 8.34 -14.02
N LEU A 3 4.47 7.93 -13.93
CA LEU A 3 5.49 8.80 -13.34
C LEU A 3 5.84 9.89 -14.36
N ASP A 4 6.11 11.09 -13.88
CA ASP A 4 6.62 12.17 -14.73
C ASP A 4 8.09 11.89 -15.06
N LYS A 5 8.44 11.91 -16.34
CA LYS A 5 9.81 11.64 -16.82
C LYS A 5 10.80 12.75 -16.44
N ASN A 6 10.32 13.95 -16.08
CA ASN A 6 11.16 15.09 -15.75
C ASN A 6 11.52 15.17 -14.26
N LEU A 7 11.03 14.25 -13.44
CA LEU A 7 11.17 14.29 -12.00
C LEU A 7 12.08 13.15 -11.52
N PHE A 8 12.79 13.40 -10.42
CA PHE A 8 13.72 12.44 -9.84
C PHE A 8 13.00 11.14 -9.50
N THR A 9 13.36 10.09 -10.23
CA THR A 9 12.71 8.79 -10.19
C THR A 9 13.75 7.72 -9.98
N LEU A 10 13.50 6.84 -9.02
CA LEU A 10 14.32 5.66 -8.78
C LEU A 10 13.47 4.41 -8.97
N LEU A 11 14.00 3.48 -9.76
CA LEU A 11 13.46 2.16 -10.04
C LEU A 11 14.13 1.16 -9.10
N PHE A 12 13.34 0.27 -8.51
CA PHE A 12 13.84 -0.73 -7.59
C PHE A 12 14.11 -2.02 -8.34
N ARG A 13 15.38 -2.42 -8.40
CA ARG A 13 15.82 -3.62 -9.09
C ARG A 13 16.45 -4.57 -8.09
N GLN A 14 15.81 -5.71 -7.90
CA GLN A 14 16.45 -6.79 -7.17
C GLN A 14 17.62 -7.32 -8.01
N ARG A 15 18.74 -7.63 -7.36
CA ARG A 15 19.91 -8.16 -8.04
C ARG A 15 19.75 -9.66 -8.29
N ASP A 16 20.19 -10.09 -9.47
CA ASP A 16 20.13 -11.51 -9.86
C ASP A 16 21.16 -12.34 -9.10
N ASP A 17 22.30 -11.74 -8.74
CA ASP A 17 23.40 -12.36 -8.00
C ASP A 17 23.20 -12.36 -6.48
N ASP A 18 22.42 -11.42 -5.94
CA ASP A 18 22.08 -11.35 -4.52
C ASP A 18 20.62 -10.93 -4.31
N PRO A 19 19.72 -11.89 -4.01
CA PRO A 19 18.31 -11.57 -3.78
C PRO A 19 18.07 -10.79 -2.48
N ALA A 20 19.03 -10.71 -1.56
CA ALA A 20 18.93 -9.87 -0.37
C ALA A 20 19.25 -8.39 -0.66
N SER A 21 19.72 -8.11 -1.88
CA SER A 21 20.11 -6.77 -2.34
C SER A 21 19.12 -6.18 -3.34
N VAL A 22 18.90 -4.88 -3.20
CA VAL A 22 18.03 -4.08 -4.08
C VAL A 22 18.78 -2.82 -4.49
N ASP A 23 18.94 -2.62 -5.79
CA ASP A 23 19.53 -1.43 -6.38
C ASP A 23 18.43 -0.39 -6.69
N LEU A 24 18.71 0.87 -6.38
CA LEU A 24 17.87 2.02 -6.70
C LEU A 24 18.49 2.73 -7.90
N VAL A 25 17.86 2.55 -9.05
CA VAL A 25 18.42 2.88 -10.36
C VAL A 25 17.58 3.97 -11.02
N ASP A 26 18.21 4.99 -11.59
CA ASP A 26 17.47 5.98 -12.38
C ASP A 26 16.99 5.40 -13.73
N PRO A 27 16.13 6.12 -14.49
CA PRO A 27 15.70 5.65 -15.80
C PRO A 27 16.82 5.54 -16.85
N ALA A 28 17.96 6.20 -16.64
CA ALA A 28 19.14 6.11 -17.51
C ALA A 28 19.99 4.87 -17.20
N GLY A 29 19.71 4.15 -16.11
CA GLY A 29 20.41 2.95 -15.69
C GLY A 29 21.52 3.17 -14.67
N THR A 30 21.69 4.39 -14.16
CA THR A 30 22.69 4.70 -13.13
C THR A 30 22.19 4.23 -11.76
N VAL A 31 23.00 3.45 -11.05
CA VAL A 31 22.70 3.06 -9.67
C VAL A 31 23.08 4.20 -8.74
N HIS A 32 22.12 4.69 -7.96
CA HIS A 32 22.34 5.77 -6.98
C HIS A 32 22.51 5.23 -5.57
N TYR A 33 21.79 4.16 -5.24
CA TYR A 33 21.87 3.51 -3.92
C TYR A 33 21.76 2.01 -4.05
N GLN A 34 22.37 1.33 -3.09
CA GLN A 34 22.20 -0.10 -2.92
C GLN A 34 21.68 -0.38 -1.51
N LYS A 35 20.59 -1.15 -1.41
CA LYS A 35 20.08 -1.65 -0.14
C LYS A 35 20.48 -3.11 0.01
N ARG A 36 20.96 -3.50 1.19
CA ARG A 36 21.24 -4.89 1.58
C ARG A 36 20.61 -5.20 2.93
N LEU A 37 20.06 -6.40 3.06
CA LEU A 37 19.63 -6.91 4.36
C LEU A 37 20.83 -7.58 5.06
N ALA A 38 21.26 -7.05 6.20
CA ALA A 38 22.35 -7.63 6.97
C ALA A 38 21.89 -8.91 7.69
N ALA A 39 22.74 -9.94 7.69
CA ALA A 39 22.50 -11.15 8.45
C ALA A 39 22.69 -10.88 9.95
N GLY A 40 21.76 -11.34 10.78
CA GLY A 40 21.87 -11.17 12.23
C GLY A 40 20.60 -11.53 13.00
N PRO A 41 20.68 -11.48 14.35
CA PRO A 41 19.56 -11.81 15.23
C PRO A 41 18.48 -10.72 15.27
N VAL A 42 18.79 -9.53 14.75
CA VAL A 42 17.86 -8.39 14.67
C VAL A 42 17.70 -7.97 13.21
N TYR A 43 16.55 -7.39 12.89
CA TYR A 43 16.35 -6.80 11.57
C TYR A 43 17.29 -5.61 11.40
N ARG A 44 18.13 -5.66 10.37
CA ARG A 44 19.01 -4.57 9.96
C ARG A 44 19.07 -4.49 8.44
N ALA A 45 18.57 -3.39 7.88
CA ALA A 45 18.77 -3.05 6.48
C ALA A 45 19.79 -1.91 6.37
N GLU A 46 20.68 -1.98 5.38
CA GLU A 46 21.74 -1.02 5.14
C GLU A 46 21.57 -0.42 3.75
N VAL A 47 21.71 0.89 3.64
CA VAL A 47 21.71 1.63 2.38
C VAL A 47 23.09 2.23 2.18
N THR A 48 23.72 1.90 1.06
CA THR A 48 25.09 2.31 0.72
C THR A 48 25.15 3.09 -0.59
N ASP A 49 26.19 3.90 -0.74
CA ASP A 49 26.62 4.46 -2.02
C ASP A 49 27.31 3.34 -2.83
N PRO A 50 26.85 3.03 -4.05
CA PRO A 50 27.43 1.95 -4.86
C PRO A 50 28.87 2.24 -5.31
N LEU A 51 29.25 3.50 -5.49
CA LEU A 51 30.59 3.87 -5.96
C LEU A 51 31.61 3.81 -4.83
N THR A 52 31.30 4.42 -3.69
CA THR A 52 32.23 4.51 -2.57
C THR A 52 32.08 3.37 -1.56
N GLN A 53 30.99 2.60 -1.64
CA GLN A 53 30.59 1.59 -0.66
C GLN A 53 30.39 2.17 0.75
N SER A 54 30.23 3.50 0.85
CA SER A 54 29.97 4.18 2.12
C SER A 54 28.58 3.84 2.62
N LEU A 55 28.46 3.54 3.91
CA LEU A 55 27.17 3.39 4.57
C LEU A 55 26.52 4.77 4.72
N LEU A 56 25.34 4.94 4.12
CA LEU A 56 24.61 6.21 4.10
C LEU A 56 23.47 6.22 5.13
N ALA A 57 22.77 5.09 5.24
CA ALA A 57 21.73 4.91 6.24
C ALA A 57 21.60 3.44 6.65
N SER A 58 21.09 3.21 7.85
CA SER A 58 20.67 1.88 8.31
C SER A 58 19.29 1.95 8.95
N ALA A 59 18.55 0.84 8.90
CA ALA A 59 17.27 0.69 9.57
C ALA A 59 17.33 -0.53 10.49
N THR A 60 17.06 -0.34 11.77
CA THR A 60 17.13 -1.41 12.78
C THR A 60 15.80 -1.61 13.51
N ALA A 61 15.51 -2.87 13.84
CA ALA A 61 14.40 -3.26 14.70
C ALA A 61 14.59 -4.69 15.23
N PRO A 62 13.88 -5.11 16.29
CA PRO A 62 13.85 -6.51 16.70
C PRO A 62 13.46 -7.50 15.59
N ALA A 63 12.56 -7.10 14.67
CA ALA A 63 12.14 -7.91 13.53
C ALA A 63 11.65 -7.03 12.37
N ALA A 64 11.62 -7.58 11.16
CA ALA A 64 11.11 -6.88 9.97
C ALA A 64 9.64 -6.45 10.14
N LEU A 65 8.83 -7.26 10.85
CA LEU A 65 7.42 -6.98 11.15
C LEU A 65 7.19 -6.01 12.32
N ASN A 66 8.24 -5.51 12.97
CA ASN A 66 8.06 -4.56 14.06
C ASN A 66 7.44 -3.25 13.54
N LYS A 67 6.47 -2.72 14.29
CA LYS A 67 5.72 -1.47 14.05
C LYS A 67 6.50 -0.21 14.43
N ALA A 68 7.69 -0.34 14.99
CA ALA A 68 8.64 0.74 15.18
C ALA A 68 10.01 0.32 14.63
N LYS A 69 10.68 1.25 13.98
CA LYS A 69 12.03 1.07 13.42
C LYS A 69 12.85 2.32 13.70
N THR A 70 14.14 2.14 13.94
CA THR A 70 15.10 3.24 14.07
C THR A 70 15.88 3.35 12.78
N LEU A 71 15.86 4.53 12.17
CA LEU A 71 16.69 4.85 11.02
C LEU A 71 17.89 5.66 11.51
N GLU A 72 19.10 5.23 11.19
CA GLU A 72 20.33 5.97 11.46
C GLU A 72 20.91 6.43 10.12
N LEU A 73 21.18 7.71 9.98
CA LEU A 73 21.91 8.28 8.85
C LEU A 73 23.36 8.51 9.24
N TYR A 74 24.24 8.45 8.26
CA TYR A 74 25.67 8.65 8.45
C TYR A 74 26.16 9.76 7.51
N ASN A 75 27.07 10.60 8.01
CA ASN A 75 27.68 11.72 7.29
C ASN A 75 26.67 12.74 6.69
N PRO A 76 25.96 13.53 7.52
CA PRO A 76 26.09 13.65 8.98
C PRO A 76 25.26 12.60 9.74
N ASN A 77 25.63 12.36 11.01
CA ASN A 77 24.92 11.40 11.84
C ASN A 77 23.56 11.97 12.30
N SER A 78 22.48 11.24 12.04
CA SER A 78 21.14 11.59 12.50
C SER A 78 20.35 10.33 12.82
N VAL A 79 19.39 10.42 13.75
CA VAL A 79 18.55 9.29 14.15
C VAL A 79 17.09 9.69 13.99
N VAL A 80 16.34 8.89 13.25
CA VAL A 80 14.93 9.11 12.94
C VAL A 80 14.12 7.89 13.37
N GLU A 81 13.06 8.15 14.12
CA GLU A 81 12.14 7.10 14.51
C GLU A 81 11.00 6.98 13.49
N LEU A 82 10.82 5.77 12.96
CA LEU A 82 9.76 5.42 12.03
C LEU A 82 8.70 4.58 12.76
N LYS A 83 7.50 5.14 12.92
CA LYS A 83 6.42 4.56 13.72
C LYS A 83 5.19 4.23 12.88
N HIS A 84 4.67 3.02 13.00
CA HIS A 84 3.38 2.65 12.44
C HIS A 84 2.28 3.27 13.31
N THR A 85 1.65 4.32 12.81
CA THR A 85 0.55 5.03 13.49
C THR A 85 -0.82 4.66 12.94
N GLY A 86 -0.88 3.86 11.88
CA GLY A 86 -2.12 3.27 11.41
C GLY A 86 -2.70 2.28 12.41
N LEU A 87 -4.01 2.32 12.62
CA LEU A 87 -4.71 1.24 13.33
C LEU A 87 -5.01 0.08 12.38
N LEU A 88 -5.54 0.39 11.19
CA LEU A 88 -5.97 -0.59 10.18
C LEU A 88 -5.46 -0.24 8.77
N THR A 89 -4.93 0.96 8.59
CA THR A 89 -4.36 1.44 7.33
C THR A 89 -2.84 1.34 7.38
N PHE A 90 -2.22 1.18 6.21
CA PHE A 90 -0.78 1.36 6.08
C PHE A 90 -0.48 2.84 6.29
N LYS A 91 -0.08 3.17 7.52
CA LYS A 91 0.26 4.53 7.91
C LYS A 91 1.47 4.52 8.82
N TRP A 92 2.53 5.15 8.36
CA TRP A 92 3.79 5.30 9.09
C TRP A 92 4.16 6.76 9.16
N THR A 93 4.66 7.20 10.31
CA THR A 93 5.08 8.59 10.51
C THR A 93 6.52 8.65 10.97
N PHE A 94 7.18 9.73 10.60
CA PHE A 94 8.51 10.10 11.06
C PHE A 94 8.62 11.63 11.11
N LYS A 95 9.65 12.13 11.77
CA LYS A 95 9.96 13.56 11.80
C LYS A 95 11.33 13.81 11.20
N TRP A 96 11.48 14.92 10.51
CA TRP A 96 12.77 15.38 9.98
C TRP A 96 12.86 16.89 10.13
N GLY A 97 13.85 17.36 10.89
CA GLY A 97 13.87 18.74 11.38
C GLY A 97 12.59 19.08 12.14
N GLU A 98 11.95 20.19 11.78
CA GLU A 98 10.68 20.63 12.37
C GLU A 98 9.44 20.05 11.68
N HIS A 99 9.62 19.26 10.62
CA HIS A 99 8.54 18.77 9.78
C HIS A 99 8.11 17.35 10.17
N GLU A 100 6.81 17.10 10.15
CA GLU A 100 6.22 15.77 10.33
C GLU A 100 5.86 15.18 8.95
N PHE A 101 6.21 13.93 8.74
CA PHE A 101 5.94 13.21 7.50
C PHE A 101 5.09 11.97 7.76
N GLU A 102 4.25 11.64 6.78
CA GLU A 102 3.35 10.50 6.84
C GLU A 102 3.36 9.73 5.51
N TRP A 103 3.72 8.45 5.60
CA TRP A 103 3.51 7.48 4.54
C TRP A 103 2.09 6.92 4.61
N LYS A 104 1.37 6.98 3.49
CA LYS A 104 0.10 6.28 3.25
C LYS A 104 0.24 5.43 2.00
N ARG A 105 0.19 4.11 2.13
CA ARG A 105 0.45 3.10 1.08
C ARG A 105 1.42 3.58 -0.02
N GLU A 106 0.89 4.20 -1.07
CA GLU A 106 1.63 4.55 -2.29
C GLU A 106 2.27 5.95 -2.27
N ALA A 107 2.08 6.76 -1.23
CA ALA A 107 2.58 8.14 -1.19
C ALA A 107 3.08 8.57 0.19
N CYS A 108 4.04 9.50 0.19
CA CYS A 108 4.54 10.19 1.37
C CYS A 108 4.05 11.64 1.36
N TYR A 109 3.64 12.14 2.51
CA TYR A 109 3.11 13.48 2.70
C TYR A 109 3.88 14.23 3.79
N LEU A 110 4.17 15.50 3.56
CA LEU A 110 4.55 16.46 4.59
C LEU A 110 3.27 16.98 5.24
N ILE A 111 3.13 16.75 6.54
CA ILE A 111 1.97 17.13 7.34
C ILE A 111 2.15 18.56 7.82
N ARG A 112 1.23 19.43 7.42
CA ARG A 112 1.08 20.79 7.92
C ARG A 112 -0.23 20.83 8.70
N LYS A 113 -0.30 21.59 9.79
CA LYS A 113 -1.58 21.91 10.43
C LYS A 113 -1.58 23.41 10.70
N PRO A 114 -2.67 24.12 10.38
CA PRO A 114 -3.97 23.62 9.89
C PRO A 114 -4.03 23.34 8.37
N ASP A 115 -2.98 23.69 7.61
CA ASP A 115 -2.97 23.55 6.15
C ASP A 115 -3.10 22.10 5.67
N PRO A 116 -3.57 21.85 4.44
CA PRO A 116 -3.57 20.51 3.87
C PRO A 116 -2.15 19.89 3.78
N ALA A 117 -2.07 18.58 3.97
CA ALA A 117 -0.83 17.84 3.78
C ALA A 117 -0.36 17.88 2.33
N VAL A 118 0.95 18.01 2.11
CA VAL A 118 1.55 18.13 0.78
C VAL A 118 2.25 16.83 0.40
N MET A 119 1.90 16.25 -0.74
CA MET A 119 2.57 15.03 -1.23
C MET A 119 4.02 15.34 -1.62
N VAL A 120 4.97 14.58 -1.11
CA VAL A 120 6.41 14.78 -1.34
C VAL A 120 7.08 13.59 -2.02
N ALA A 121 6.46 12.41 -1.96
CA ALA A 121 6.89 11.27 -2.77
C ALA A 121 5.68 10.43 -3.18
N ILE A 122 5.78 9.79 -4.34
CA ILE A 122 4.81 8.83 -4.85
C ILE A 122 5.53 7.57 -5.31
N THR A 123 4.88 6.43 -5.17
CA THR A 123 5.42 5.13 -5.53
C THR A 123 4.50 4.42 -6.52
N LYS A 124 5.03 3.40 -7.20
CA LYS A 124 4.23 2.51 -8.02
C LYS A 124 4.29 1.08 -7.51
N GLU A 125 3.10 0.49 -7.39
CA GLU A 125 2.91 -0.93 -7.18
C GLU A 125 2.25 -1.54 -8.43
N PRO A 126 2.76 -2.67 -8.97
CA PRO A 126 2.10 -3.38 -10.05
C PRO A 126 0.73 -3.90 -9.61
N THR A 127 -0.25 -3.88 -10.52
CA THR A 127 -1.59 -4.42 -10.25
C THR A 127 -1.51 -5.86 -9.74
N GLY A 128 -2.07 -6.11 -8.56
CA GLY A 128 -2.09 -7.44 -7.94
C GLY A 128 -0.83 -7.83 -7.15
N LYS A 129 0.19 -6.96 -7.09
CA LYS A 129 1.38 -7.18 -6.26
C LYS A 129 1.57 -6.04 -5.26
N ILE A 130 1.57 -6.36 -3.97
CA ILE A 130 2.01 -5.43 -2.92
C ILE A 130 3.54 -5.43 -2.91
N GLN A 131 4.14 -4.81 -3.92
CA GLN A 131 5.58 -4.66 -4.06
C GLN A 131 5.84 -3.34 -4.78
N THR A 132 6.51 -2.42 -4.09
CA THR A 132 6.94 -1.16 -4.69
C THR A 132 8.01 -1.43 -5.73
N THR A 133 7.85 -0.85 -6.92
CA THR A 133 8.78 -1.02 -8.06
C THR A 133 9.52 0.26 -8.41
N SER A 134 9.02 1.41 -7.97
CA SER A 134 9.66 2.70 -8.18
C SER A 134 9.15 3.72 -7.19
N VAL A 135 9.95 4.74 -6.96
CA VAL A 135 9.60 5.94 -6.21
C VAL A 135 9.97 7.17 -7.03
N GLN A 136 9.16 8.21 -6.89
CA GLN A 136 9.40 9.51 -7.47
C GLN A 136 9.28 10.56 -6.37
N ILE A 137 10.34 11.32 -6.18
CA ILE A 137 10.40 12.38 -5.18
C ILE A 137 9.97 13.68 -5.86
N LEU A 138 9.03 14.38 -5.23
CA LEU A 138 8.39 15.57 -5.78
C LEU A 138 9.13 16.81 -5.29
N ASP A 139 10.36 17.00 -5.77
CA ASP A 139 11.26 18.07 -5.30
C ASP A 139 10.63 19.47 -5.41
N TYR A 140 9.79 19.70 -6.42
CA TYR A 140 9.06 20.96 -6.59
C TYR A 140 8.10 21.27 -5.42
N ASN A 141 7.62 20.24 -4.72
CA ASN A 141 6.83 20.41 -3.50
C ASN A 141 7.74 20.61 -2.30
N LEU A 142 8.83 19.84 -2.18
CA LEU A 142 9.82 20.00 -1.10
C LEU A 142 10.49 21.37 -1.09
N ASN A 143 10.74 21.95 -2.27
CA ASN A 143 11.35 23.28 -2.44
C ASN A 143 10.54 24.44 -1.84
N ARG A 144 9.29 24.20 -1.44
CA ARG A 144 8.40 25.21 -0.83
C ARG A 144 8.52 25.28 0.69
N PHE A 145 9.40 24.46 1.26
CA PHE A 145 9.57 24.29 2.69
C PHE A 145 11.03 24.47 3.09
N ASP A 146 11.23 25.01 4.28
CA ASP A 146 12.54 25.18 4.89
C ASP A 146 13.01 23.81 5.43
N ILE A 147 13.58 23.02 4.54
CA ILE A 147 14.22 21.73 4.83
C ILE A 147 15.70 21.93 4.61
N ASP A 148 16.46 22.00 5.70
CA ASP A 148 17.90 22.28 5.68
C ASP A 148 18.67 21.14 5.00
N ASP A 149 18.50 19.91 5.51
CA ASP A 149 19.14 18.72 4.95
C ASP A 149 18.16 17.92 4.09
N ARG A 150 18.07 18.31 2.82
CA ARG A 150 17.24 17.63 1.82
C ARG A 150 17.78 16.26 1.45
N LYS A 151 19.11 16.09 1.51
CA LYS A 151 19.73 14.81 1.14
C LYS A 151 19.50 13.76 2.22
N GLY A 152 19.60 14.16 3.49
CA GLY A 152 19.18 13.32 4.60
C GLY A 152 17.70 12.97 4.52
N LEU A 153 16.82 13.93 4.19
CA LEU A 153 15.40 13.62 3.99
C LEU A 153 15.17 12.59 2.86
N GLU A 154 15.87 12.73 1.73
CA GLU A 154 15.84 11.75 0.65
C GLU A 154 16.20 10.36 1.16
N LEU A 155 17.31 10.22 1.89
CA LEU A 155 17.73 8.95 2.48
C LEU A 155 16.71 8.38 3.47
N VAL A 156 16.07 9.23 4.28
CA VAL A 156 14.99 8.80 5.20
C VAL A 156 13.79 8.26 4.42
N ILE A 157 13.32 8.97 3.40
CA ILE A 157 12.18 8.56 2.56
C ILE A 157 12.49 7.22 1.88
N LEU A 158 13.67 7.08 1.28
CA LEU A 158 14.09 5.86 0.59
C LEU A 158 14.26 4.68 1.55
N THR A 159 14.96 4.89 2.67
CA THR A 159 15.20 3.83 3.67
C THR A 159 13.90 3.36 4.30
N ALA A 160 12.99 4.28 4.64
CA ALA A 160 11.65 3.91 5.13
C ALA A 160 10.92 3.02 4.12
N LEU A 161 10.88 3.43 2.85
CA LEU A 161 10.20 2.69 1.79
C LEU A 161 10.78 1.28 1.58
N LEU A 162 12.11 1.13 1.64
CA LEU A 162 12.77 -0.16 1.55
C LEU A 162 12.42 -1.07 2.74
N THR A 163 12.28 -0.50 3.94
CA THR A 163 11.84 -1.28 5.11
C THR A 163 10.40 -1.77 5.01
N PHE A 164 9.56 -1.04 4.26
CA PHE A 164 8.18 -1.45 4.00
C PHE A 164 8.12 -2.66 3.07
N GLN A 165 9.04 -2.76 2.11
CA GLN A 165 9.17 -3.96 1.28
C GLN A 165 9.55 -5.16 2.13
N ASP A 166 10.52 -5.01 3.02
CA ASP A 166 10.93 -6.08 3.95
C ASP A 166 9.78 -6.51 4.86
N TYR A 167 9.02 -5.54 5.37
CA TYR A 167 7.80 -5.81 6.14
C TYR A 167 6.79 -6.63 5.33
N ASN A 168 6.52 -6.25 4.08
CA ASN A 168 5.58 -6.94 3.20
C ASN A 168 6.04 -8.34 2.80
N ILE A 169 7.34 -8.53 2.57
CA ILE A 169 7.94 -9.84 2.28
C ILE A 169 7.81 -10.74 3.51
N ALA A 170 8.21 -10.26 4.68
CA ALA A 170 8.10 -11.00 5.94
C ALA A 170 6.64 -11.35 6.29
N ALA A 171 5.68 -10.47 5.97
CA ALA A 171 4.26 -10.72 6.21
C ALA A 171 3.67 -11.81 5.32
N LYS A 172 4.24 -12.01 4.12
CA LYS A 172 3.81 -13.02 3.14
C LYS A 172 4.56 -14.34 3.25
N ALA A 173 5.66 -14.37 4.00
CA ALA A 173 6.46 -15.58 4.17
C ALA A 173 5.57 -16.70 4.74
N PRO A 174 5.58 -17.91 4.15
CA PRO A 174 4.81 -19.03 4.65
C PRO A 174 5.25 -19.32 6.09
N LYS A 175 4.27 -19.36 7.01
CA LYS A 175 4.44 -19.75 8.41
C LYS A 175 4.86 -21.22 8.45
N GLY A 176 6.14 -21.49 8.26
CA GLY A 176 6.68 -22.84 8.11
C GLY A 176 8.13 -22.93 7.63
N SER A 177 8.74 -21.85 7.14
CA SER A 177 10.19 -21.79 6.92
C SER A 177 10.92 -21.15 8.10
N THR A 178 10.75 -21.73 9.28
CA THR A 178 11.74 -21.56 10.36
C THR A 178 12.95 -22.42 10.01
N SER A 179 13.94 -21.81 9.35
CA SER A 179 15.31 -22.29 9.48
C SER A 179 15.79 -21.95 10.90
N ALA A 180 15.80 -22.98 11.75
CA ALA A 180 16.57 -23.17 12.98
C ALA A 180 16.53 -22.08 14.09
N THR A 181 15.73 -22.38 15.11
CA THR A 181 16.04 -22.47 16.57
C THR A 181 16.96 -21.43 17.24
N ALA A 182 16.48 -20.80 18.32
CA ALA A 182 17.19 -20.81 19.61
C ALA A 182 16.28 -20.40 20.79
N THR A 183 15.96 -21.40 21.62
CA THR A 183 15.58 -21.31 23.03
C THR A 183 16.72 -20.65 23.82
N PRO A 184 16.48 -19.87 24.90
CA PRO A 184 17.57 -19.31 25.69
C PRO A 184 18.15 -20.39 26.61
N SER A 185 19.45 -20.66 26.49
CA SER A 185 20.22 -21.40 27.49
C SER A 185 21.54 -20.70 27.71
N ARG A 186 21.75 -20.25 28.95
CA ARG A 186 23.00 -19.71 29.49
C ARG A 186 23.97 -20.86 29.71
N THR A 187 25.22 -20.74 29.23
CA THR A 187 26.45 -20.99 30.01
C THR A 187 27.73 -20.69 29.21
N ASN A 188 28.77 -20.32 29.97
CA ASN A 188 30.09 -19.83 29.55
C ASN A 188 31.01 -20.88 28.88
N SER A 189 31.94 -20.38 28.06
CA SER A 189 33.41 -20.62 28.10
C SER A 189 34.06 -21.01 26.76
N ALA A 190 34.96 -20.13 26.30
CA ALA A 190 36.31 -20.32 25.77
C ALA A 190 36.68 -21.45 24.75
N ASP A 191 37.26 -20.95 23.64
CA ASP A 191 38.51 -21.37 22.97
C ASP A 191 38.55 -22.38 21.80
N ALA A 192 39.54 -22.11 20.91
CA ALA A 192 40.15 -22.93 19.85
C ALA A 192 39.63 -22.88 18.38
N LEU A 193 40.22 -21.96 17.60
CA LEU A 193 41.12 -22.13 16.43
C LEU A 193 40.97 -23.28 15.36
N LEU A 194 41.16 -22.85 14.09
CA LEU A 194 41.82 -23.49 12.90
C LEU A 194 41.00 -24.08 11.71
N ALA A 195 41.10 -23.35 10.57
CA ALA A 195 41.54 -23.79 9.22
C ALA A 195 40.60 -24.51 8.20
N PRO A 196 40.87 -24.39 6.85
CA PRO A 196 39.86 -24.30 5.75
C PRO A 196 39.98 -25.39 4.64
N PRO A 197 39.75 -25.13 3.32
CA PRO A 197 38.58 -25.45 2.48
C PRO A 197 38.83 -26.53 1.38
N PRO A 198 37.89 -26.80 0.45
CA PRO A 198 38.31 -26.88 -0.97
C PRO A 198 37.32 -26.36 -2.06
N VAL A 199 37.90 -25.58 -3.00
CA VAL A 199 37.89 -25.57 -4.49
C VAL A 199 36.65 -25.85 -5.39
N THR A 200 36.41 -24.83 -6.25
CA THR A 200 36.12 -24.78 -7.72
C THR A 200 35.23 -25.80 -8.44
N ASN A 201 34.31 -25.29 -9.26
CA ASN A 201 34.20 -25.71 -10.67
C ASN A 201 33.62 -24.62 -11.59
N VAL A 202 34.22 -24.51 -12.78
CA VAL A 202 33.96 -23.59 -13.89
C VAL A 202 33.27 -24.37 -15.02
N ALA A 203 32.23 -23.81 -15.65
CA ALA A 203 31.80 -24.12 -17.03
C ALA A 203 30.88 -22.97 -17.52
N ILE A 204 31.40 -22.03 -18.33
CA ILE A 204 31.35 -21.95 -19.80
C ILE A 204 29.94 -21.66 -20.37
N ALA A 205 29.90 -20.51 -21.05
CA ALA A 205 28.78 -19.87 -21.74
C ALA A 205 28.34 -20.59 -23.03
N THR A 206 27.10 -20.33 -23.46
CA THR A 206 26.71 -20.20 -24.88
C THR A 206 25.44 -19.33 -25.03
N PRO A 207 25.26 -18.57 -26.14
CA PRO A 207 24.34 -17.43 -26.24
C PRO A 207 23.06 -17.65 -27.07
N LEU A 208 22.16 -16.67 -26.94
CA LEU A 208 20.87 -16.33 -27.60
C LEU A 208 20.48 -16.93 -28.97
N PRO A 209 19.17 -16.86 -29.28
CA PRO A 209 18.72 -16.02 -30.41
C PRO A 209 17.52 -15.09 -30.10
N PRO A 210 17.41 -13.90 -30.76
CA PRO A 210 16.33 -12.92 -30.59
C PRO A 210 15.29 -12.94 -31.72
N ALA A 211 14.05 -12.48 -31.44
CA ALA A 211 13.10 -11.96 -32.44
C ALA A 211 11.91 -11.26 -31.72
N PRO A 212 11.04 -10.47 -32.41
CA PRO A 212 11.29 -9.11 -32.87
C PRO A 212 10.25 -8.10 -32.34
N SER A 213 10.63 -6.83 -32.39
CA SER A 213 9.83 -5.63 -32.09
C SER A 213 8.74 -5.37 -33.13
N THR A 214 7.55 -4.94 -32.69
CA THR A 214 6.61 -4.18 -33.53
C THR A 214 5.92 -3.07 -32.71
N PRO A 215 5.89 -1.82 -33.19
CA PRO A 215 5.36 -0.66 -32.46
C PRO A 215 3.86 -0.47 -32.74
N ALA A 216 3.09 -0.07 -31.73
CA ALA A 216 1.72 0.39 -31.91
C ALA A 216 1.51 1.75 -31.22
N HIS A 217 1.49 2.78 -32.06
CA HIS A 217 0.66 3.99 -32.02
C HIS A 217 0.15 4.50 -30.66
N PHE A 218 0.71 5.65 -30.26
CA PHE A 218 0.10 6.55 -29.29
C PHE A 218 -1.20 7.14 -29.84
N VAL A 219 -2.29 6.96 -29.11
CA VAL A 219 -3.50 7.78 -29.26
C VAL A 219 -3.44 8.82 -28.14
N ASP A 220 -3.29 10.09 -28.52
CA ASP A 220 -3.40 11.23 -27.61
C ASP A 220 -4.81 11.28 -27.00
N VAL A 221 -4.90 11.14 -25.68
CA VAL A 221 -6.12 11.41 -24.92
C VAL A 221 -5.89 12.71 -24.15
N PRO A 222 -6.74 13.74 -24.31
CA PRO A 222 -6.56 15.03 -23.66
C PRO A 222 -6.71 14.93 -22.13
N PRO A 223 -6.03 15.81 -21.36
CA PRO A 223 -5.96 15.71 -19.90
C PRO A 223 -7.35 15.88 -19.25
N PRO A 224 -7.68 15.06 -18.23
CA PRO A 224 -8.97 15.10 -17.57
C PRO A 224 -9.19 16.43 -16.80
N SER A 225 -10.39 16.99 -16.97
CA SER A 225 -10.79 18.27 -16.36
C SER A 225 -10.74 18.22 -14.81
N ALA A 226 -10.73 19.37 -14.15
CA ALA A 226 -10.69 19.47 -12.68
C ALA A 226 -11.81 18.66 -11.99
N ILE A 227 -12.95 18.47 -12.66
CA ILE A 227 -14.07 17.64 -12.21
C ILE A 227 -13.66 16.17 -12.10
N ASN A 228 -12.87 15.66 -13.05
CA ASN A 228 -12.35 14.30 -13.01
C ASN A 228 -11.31 14.12 -11.89
N ARG A 229 -10.51 15.15 -11.57
CA ARG A 229 -9.57 15.11 -10.44
C ARG A 229 -10.27 15.06 -9.10
N VAL A 230 -11.37 15.80 -8.93
CA VAL A 230 -12.22 15.73 -7.72
C VAL A 230 -12.94 14.38 -7.66
N ALA A 231 -13.46 13.88 -8.78
CA ALA A 231 -14.08 12.56 -8.84
C ALA A 231 -13.08 11.44 -8.56
N GLU A 232 -11.80 11.59 -8.93
CA GLU A 232 -10.72 10.66 -8.65
C GLU A 232 -10.30 10.72 -7.18
N ALA A 233 -10.17 11.91 -6.58
CA ALA A 233 -9.91 12.10 -5.15
C ALA A 233 -11.06 11.59 -4.26
N GLU A 234 -12.31 11.79 -4.66
CA GLU A 234 -13.48 11.22 -3.98
C GLU A 234 -13.58 9.70 -4.20
N ARG A 235 -13.17 9.18 -5.36
CA ARG A 235 -13.02 7.73 -5.61
C ARG A 235 -11.91 7.11 -4.75
N GLU A 236 -10.82 7.83 -4.49
CA GLU A 236 -9.75 7.42 -3.56
C GLU A 236 -10.20 7.44 -2.09
N ARG A 237 -10.99 8.44 -1.66
CA ARG A 237 -11.67 8.39 -0.35
C ARG A 237 -12.66 7.23 -0.25
N ALA A 238 -13.41 6.97 -1.31
CA ALA A 238 -14.32 5.84 -1.39
C ALA A 238 -13.56 4.49 -1.29
N LEU A 239 -12.30 4.39 -1.74
CA LEU A 239 -11.51 3.16 -1.59
C LEU A 239 -11.23 2.76 -0.14
N PHE A 240 -11.17 3.72 0.80
CA PHE A 240 -10.97 3.45 2.24
C PHE A 240 -12.28 3.20 3.00
N SER A 241 -13.40 3.75 2.53
CA SER A 241 -14.73 3.48 3.10
C SER A 241 -15.39 2.24 2.48
N VAL A 242 -14.82 1.65 1.42
CA VAL A 242 -15.37 0.48 0.73
C VAL A 242 -14.82 -0.84 1.28
N VAL A 243 -15.70 -1.63 1.88
CA VAL A 243 -15.45 -3.00 2.34
C VAL A 243 -15.94 -3.98 1.28
N ARG A 244 -15.03 -4.80 0.72
CA ARG A 244 -15.40 -5.88 -0.21
C ARG A 244 -15.63 -7.18 0.55
N VAL A 245 -16.82 -7.75 0.39
CA VAL A 245 -17.19 -9.03 1.01
C VAL A 245 -16.83 -10.16 0.06
N GLY A 246 -15.77 -10.88 0.42
CA GLY A 246 -15.28 -12.10 -0.21
C GLY A 246 -15.33 -13.32 0.71
N ASP A 247 -14.59 -14.37 0.36
CA ASP A 247 -14.45 -15.59 1.17
C ASP A 247 -13.45 -15.44 2.34
N ASP A 248 -12.79 -14.29 2.44
CA ASP A 248 -11.67 -14.03 3.38
C ASP A 248 -12.06 -14.06 4.86
N MET A 249 -13.32 -13.71 5.19
CA MET A 249 -13.80 -13.59 6.57
C MET A 249 -15.24 -14.10 6.70
N ASN A 250 -15.64 -14.48 7.93
CA ASN A 250 -17.04 -14.79 8.24
C ASN A 250 -17.86 -13.50 8.50
N VAL A 251 -19.19 -13.62 8.52
CA VAL A 251 -20.12 -12.49 8.71
C VAL A 251 -19.86 -11.72 10.02
N LYS A 252 -19.54 -12.43 11.10
CA LYS A 252 -19.27 -11.81 12.42
C LYS A 252 -18.01 -10.95 12.37
N SER A 253 -16.94 -11.47 11.76
CA SER A 253 -15.66 -10.77 11.64
C SER A 253 -15.79 -9.55 10.71
N TYR A 254 -16.50 -9.68 9.58
CA TYR A 254 -16.82 -8.54 8.71
C TYR A 254 -17.64 -7.47 9.45
N SER A 255 -18.62 -7.90 10.24
CA SER A 255 -19.44 -6.98 11.04
C SER A 255 -18.59 -6.17 12.03
N GLN A 256 -17.74 -6.85 12.79
CA GLN A 256 -16.84 -6.21 13.74
C GLN A 256 -15.88 -5.23 13.05
N PHE A 257 -15.34 -5.61 11.89
CA PHE A 257 -14.49 -4.74 11.08
C PHE A 257 -15.22 -3.45 10.66
N CYS A 258 -16.42 -3.59 10.10
CA CYS A 258 -17.24 -2.44 9.68
C CYS A 258 -17.66 -1.55 10.86
N CYS A 259 -18.04 -2.14 12.00
CA CYS A 259 -18.34 -1.37 13.20
C CYS A 259 -17.12 -0.60 13.71
N ASN A 260 -15.92 -1.15 13.59
CA ASN A 260 -14.70 -0.44 13.97
C ASN A 260 -14.40 0.73 13.02
N LEU A 261 -14.67 0.60 11.71
CA LEU A 261 -14.61 1.72 10.78
C LEU A 261 -15.61 2.82 11.16
N LEU A 262 -16.84 2.44 11.49
CA LEU A 262 -17.89 3.38 11.88
C LEU A 262 -17.68 4.02 13.26
N LYS A 263 -16.69 3.58 14.06
CA LYS A 263 -16.31 4.31 15.29
C LYS A 263 -15.49 5.56 15.00
N ASP A 264 -14.90 5.68 13.81
CA ASP A 264 -14.14 6.86 13.42
C ASP A 264 -15.10 8.04 13.17
N ASP A 265 -14.97 9.10 13.96
CA ASP A 265 -15.82 10.30 13.85
C ASP A 265 -15.62 11.07 12.53
N THR A 266 -14.50 10.83 11.84
CA THR A 266 -14.23 11.42 10.52
C THR A 266 -14.89 10.65 9.37
N LEU A 267 -15.27 9.38 9.59
CA LEU A 267 -16.00 8.57 8.62
C LEU A 267 -17.52 8.73 8.82
N MET A 268 -18.14 9.46 7.90
CA MET A 268 -19.59 9.68 7.89
C MET A 268 -20.36 8.47 7.36
N TYR A 269 -19.77 7.71 6.44
CA TYR A 269 -20.36 6.49 5.88
C TYR A 269 -19.30 5.46 5.50
N ILE A 270 -19.74 4.20 5.37
CA ILE A 270 -19.00 3.11 4.74
C ILE A 270 -19.83 2.49 3.62
N THR A 271 -19.16 1.80 2.70
CA THR A 271 -19.78 1.10 1.57
C THR A 271 -19.40 -0.38 1.65
N VAL A 272 -20.37 -1.25 1.88
CA VAL A 272 -20.18 -2.71 1.90
C VAL A 272 -20.62 -3.26 0.56
N LYS A 273 -19.72 -3.89 -0.20
CA LYS A 273 -20.04 -4.41 -1.53
C LYS A 273 -19.64 -5.87 -1.72
N SER A 274 -20.44 -6.61 -2.48
CA SER A 274 -20.10 -7.97 -2.87
C SER A 274 -18.89 -7.98 -3.81
N SER A 275 -17.94 -8.90 -3.62
CA SER A 275 -16.83 -9.04 -4.58
C SER A 275 -17.23 -9.75 -5.88
N ILE A 276 -18.20 -10.67 -5.81
CA ILE A 276 -18.81 -11.40 -6.93
C ILE A 276 -20.27 -11.75 -6.60
N ALA A 277 -21.05 -12.19 -7.60
CA ALA A 277 -22.46 -12.57 -7.46
C ALA A 277 -22.74 -13.59 -6.34
N LYS A 278 -21.84 -14.57 -6.14
CA LYS A 278 -21.92 -15.57 -5.06
C LYS A 278 -21.97 -14.94 -3.66
N HIS A 279 -21.41 -13.74 -3.48
CA HIS A 279 -21.29 -13.09 -2.18
C HIS A 279 -22.41 -12.10 -1.87
N VAL A 280 -23.41 -11.97 -2.75
CA VAL A 280 -24.53 -11.03 -2.56
C VAL A 280 -25.25 -11.29 -1.23
N ASP A 281 -25.70 -12.52 -0.98
CA ASP A 281 -26.39 -12.89 0.27
C ASP A 281 -25.51 -12.66 1.51
N LYS A 282 -24.22 -12.98 1.39
CA LYS A 282 -23.25 -12.78 2.47
C LYS A 282 -23.08 -11.29 2.77
N THR A 283 -23.05 -10.45 1.74
CA THR A 283 -22.94 -8.99 1.85
C THR A 283 -24.14 -8.39 2.58
N MET A 284 -25.35 -8.86 2.27
CA MET A 284 -26.57 -8.44 2.96
C MET A 284 -26.57 -8.86 4.44
N LYS A 285 -26.18 -10.10 4.73
CA LYS A 285 -26.02 -10.60 6.12
C LYS A 285 -24.99 -9.80 6.90
N VAL A 286 -23.90 -9.38 6.25
CA VAL A 286 -22.89 -8.49 6.85
C VAL A 286 -23.52 -7.14 7.19
N ALA A 287 -24.16 -6.47 6.23
CA ALA A 287 -24.77 -5.16 6.45
C ALA A 287 -25.81 -5.16 7.60
N GLU A 288 -26.68 -6.17 7.65
CA GLU A 288 -27.65 -6.33 8.73
C GLU A 288 -26.98 -6.52 10.09
N LYS A 289 -25.94 -7.37 10.14
CA LYS A 289 -25.19 -7.63 11.37
C LYS A 289 -24.45 -6.38 11.86
N VAL A 290 -23.92 -5.57 10.95
CA VAL A 290 -23.28 -4.27 11.25
C VAL A 290 -24.28 -3.33 11.90
N ASN A 291 -25.47 -3.17 11.31
CA ASN A 291 -26.54 -2.35 11.91
C ASN A 291 -26.88 -2.82 13.33
N LYS A 292 -27.05 -4.14 13.52
CA LYS A 292 -27.36 -4.71 14.82
C LYS A 292 -26.25 -4.50 15.85
N ASP A 293 -24.99 -4.65 15.45
CA ASP A 293 -23.85 -4.50 16.35
C ASP A 293 -23.58 -3.03 16.67
N TYR A 294 -23.71 -2.14 15.69
CA TYR A 294 -23.55 -0.71 15.87
C TYR A 294 -24.58 -0.15 16.87
N ARG A 295 -25.86 -0.53 16.73
CA ARG A 295 -26.93 -0.17 17.69
C ARG A 295 -26.65 -0.60 19.13
N LYS A 296 -25.92 -1.69 19.34
CA LYS A 296 -25.54 -2.14 20.69
C LYS A 296 -24.41 -1.34 21.30
N VAL A 297 -23.56 -0.76 20.46
CA VAL A 297 -22.34 -0.05 20.87
C VAL A 297 -22.63 1.43 21.10
N VAL A 298 -23.51 2.04 20.31
CA VAL A 298 -23.90 3.44 20.48
C VAL A 298 -25.09 3.53 21.44
N LYS A 299 -25.03 4.47 22.41
CA LYS A 299 -26.07 4.65 23.44
C LYS A 299 -27.43 4.93 22.79
N LYS A 300 -28.51 4.55 23.49
CA LYS A 300 -29.92 4.51 23.04
C LYS A 300 -30.48 5.80 22.38
N ASP A 301 -29.79 6.93 22.51
CA ASP A 301 -30.20 8.24 21.97
C ASP A 301 -29.56 8.61 20.63
N SER A 302 -28.65 7.80 20.08
CA SER A 302 -28.12 8.04 18.73
C SER A 302 -29.01 7.42 17.65
N ALA A 303 -29.29 8.18 16.59
CA ALA A 303 -30.02 7.70 15.43
C ALA A 303 -29.38 6.42 14.83
N ASP A 304 -30.24 5.53 14.33
CA ASP A 304 -29.84 4.35 13.57
C ASP A 304 -28.98 4.73 12.35
N LEU A 305 -28.12 3.81 11.89
CA LEU A 305 -27.44 4.00 10.62
C LEU A 305 -28.46 4.07 9.48
N HIS A 306 -28.29 5.06 8.62
CA HIS A 306 -29.01 5.16 7.36
C HIS A 306 -28.42 4.15 6.38
N GLN A 307 -29.28 3.32 5.78
CA GLN A 307 -28.88 2.27 4.87
C GLN A 307 -29.45 2.51 3.47
N TYR A 308 -28.58 2.51 2.46
CA TYR A 308 -28.93 2.66 1.06
C TYR A 308 -28.41 1.46 0.27
N VAL A 309 -29.27 0.79 -0.49
CA VAL A 309 -28.94 -0.44 -1.21
C VAL A 309 -29.08 -0.21 -2.71
N SER A 310 -28.03 -0.50 -3.45
CA SER A 310 -28.03 -0.56 -4.92
C SER A 310 -27.63 -1.95 -5.40
N TRP A 311 -28.32 -2.39 -6.44
CA TRP A 311 -28.14 -3.72 -7.03
C TRP A 311 -27.49 -3.57 -8.40
N ASP A 312 -26.42 -4.32 -8.63
CA ASP A 312 -25.80 -4.44 -9.94
C ASP A 312 -26.48 -5.59 -10.68
N PHE A 313 -27.09 -5.29 -11.82
CA PHE A 313 -27.63 -6.29 -12.74
C PHE A 313 -26.69 -6.43 -13.95
N PRO A 314 -26.63 -7.61 -14.59
CA PRO A 314 -25.84 -7.76 -15.81
C PRO A 314 -26.36 -6.80 -16.89
N ALA A 315 -25.45 -6.15 -17.60
CA ALA A 315 -25.80 -5.31 -18.74
C ALA A 315 -26.53 -6.19 -19.78
N ALA A 316 -27.69 -5.72 -20.25
CA ALA A 316 -28.33 -6.36 -21.40
C ALA A 316 -27.39 -6.19 -22.60
N GLU A 317 -26.96 -7.29 -23.21
CA GLU A 317 -26.27 -7.23 -24.49
C GLU A 317 -27.15 -6.50 -25.51
N ASP A 318 -26.61 -5.47 -26.14
CA ASP A 318 -27.24 -4.77 -27.26
C ASP A 318 -27.32 -5.70 -28.47
N ASP A 319 -28.35 -6.54 -28.50
CA ASP A 319 -28.74 -7.28 -29.70
C ASP A 319 -29.27 -6.29 -30.73
N LYS A 320 -28.42 -5.96 -31.72
CA LYS A 320 -28.84 -5.41 -33.00
C LYS A 320 -29.96 -6.30 -33.58
N LYS A 321 -31.07 -5.65 -33.93
CA LYS A 321 -32.29 -6.13 -34.61
C LYS A 321 -33.42 -6.67 -33.72
N GLY A 322 -34.30 -5.73 -33.37
CA GLY A 322 -35.70 -5.82 -33.80
C GLY A 322 -36.52 -7.02 -33.29
N LYS A 323 -36.84 -7.02 -32.00
CA LYS A 323 -38.14 -7.48 -31.48
C LYS A 323 -38.26 -7.08 -30.02
N LYS A 324 -39.30 -6.32 -29.66
CA LYS A 324 -39.69 -6.03 -28.27
C LYS A 324 -39.90 -7.34 -27.52
N LYS A 325 -38.86 -7.83 -26.82
CA LYS A 325 -38.97 -8.96 -25.90
C LYS A 325 -39.38 -8.38 -24.56
N LYS A 326 -40.59 -8.72 -24.11
CA LYS A 326 -41.07 -8.45 -22.74
C LYS A 326 -39.98 -8.90 -21.75
N SER A 327 -39.55 -7.99 -20.88
CA SER A 327 -38.56 -8.25 -19.84
C SER A 327 -39.02 -9.42 -18.99
N LYS A 328 -38.24 -10.52 -19.00
CA LYS A 328 -38.48 -11.64 -18.10
C LYS A 328 -38.15 -11.18 -16.69
N LYS A 329 -39.12 -11.32 -15.77
CA LYS A 329 -38.90 -11.32 -14.33
C LYS A 329 -37.79 -12.33 -14.00
N GLY A 330 -36.78 -11.91 -13.24
CA GLY A 330 -35.96 -12.83 -12.44
C GLY A 330 -34.50 -13.00 -12.84
N THR A 331 -33.83 -12.01 -13.45
CA THR A 331 -32.36 -12.05 -13.52
C THR A 331 -31.78 -11.76 -12.12
N PRO A 332 -31.01 -12.68 -11.51
CA PRO A 332 -30.40 -12.42 -10.21
C PRO A 332 -29.34 -11.31 -10.31
N PRO A 333 -29.19 -10.49 -9.27
CA PRO A 333 -28.18 -9.44 -9.26
C PRO A 333 -26.76 -10.04 -9.34
N THR A 334 -25.91 -9.44 -10.17
CA THR A 334 -24.49 -9.77 -10.28
C THR A 334 -23.66 -9.20 -9.14
N GLY A 335 -24.21 -8.22 -8.41
CA GLY A 335 -23.58 -7.62 -7.25
C GLY A 335 -24.57 -6.79 -6.42
N VAL A 336 -24.15 -6.44 -5.21
CA VAL A 336 -24.86 -5.53 -4.33
C VAL A 336 -23.88 -4.58 -3.68
N ILE A 337 -24.30 -3.32 -3.53
CA ILE A 337 -23.59 -2.27 -2.83
C ILE A 337 -24.53 -1.72 -1.76
N VAL A 338 -24.06 -1.68 -0.52
CA VAL A 338 -24.80 -1.18 0.64
C VAL A 338 -24.01 -0.04 1.27
N HIS A 339 -24.56 1.17 1.24
CA HIS A 339 -24.01 2.31 1.97
C HIS A 339 -24.63 2.35 3.37
N LEU A 340 -23.78 2.45 4.39
CA LEU A 340 -24.17 2.60 5.80
C LEU A 340 -23.63 3.92 6.31
N SER A 341 -24.51 4.85 6.68
CA SER A 341 -24.16 6.23 7.04
C SER A 341 -24.67 6.63 8.42
N LYS A 342 -23.89 7.46 9.13
CA LYS A 342 -24.26 8.07 10.41
C LYS A 342 -25.27 9.22 10.27
N LYS A 343 -25.40 9.77 9.05
CA LYS A 343 -26.31 10.89 8.72
C LYS A 343 -27.10 10.55 7.46
N ALA A 344 -28.27 11.14 7.32
CA ALA A 344 -29.07 10.98 6.10
C ALA A 344 -28.28 11.46 4.87
N MET A 345 -28.30 10.65 3.81
CA MET A 345 -27.72 10.92 2.49
C MET A 345 -28.86 10.89 1.44
N PRO A 346 -29.68 11.96 1.35
CA PRO A 346 -30.84 12.01 0.45
C PRO A 346 -30.46 11.84 -1.02
N GLU A 347 -29.22 12.14 -1.40
CA GLU A 347 -28.69 11.94 -2.76
C GLU A 347 -28.57 10.47 -3.18
N LEU A 348 -28.53 9.54 -2.21
CA LEU A 348 -28.49 8.10 -2.44
C LEU A 348 -29.86 7.44 -2.34
N GLU A 349 -30.91 8.22 -2.06
CA GLU A 349 -32.27 7.70 -2.10
C GLU A 349 -32.65 7.34 -3.54
N PRO A 350 -33.34 6.22 -3.74
CA PRO A 350 -33.82 5.85 -5.07
C PRO A 350 -34.75 6.96 -5.56
N LYS A 351 -34.34 7.66 -6.62
CA LYS A 351 -35.18 8.67 -7.28
C LYS A 351 -36.45 7.97 -7.74
N LEU A 352 -37.58 8.31 -7.12
CA LEU A 352 -38.90 7.89 -7.60
C LEU A 352 -39.00 8.37 -9.06
N SER A 353 -39.08 7.41 -9.98
CA SER A 353 -39.45 7.71 -11.36
C SER A 353 -40.80 8.43 -11.31
N THR A 354 -40.79 9.73 -11.61
CA THR A 354 -42.00 10.54 -11.71
C THR A 354 -42.94 9.85 -12.72
N PRO A 355 -44.23 9.67 -12.40
CA PRO A 355 -45.16 8.92 -13.24
C PRO A 355 -45.34 9.51 -14.64
#